data_AF-A0A8J5WYS7-F1
#
_entry.id   AF-A0A8J5WYS7-F1
#
_cell.length_a   1.000
_cell.length_b   1.000
_cell.length_c   1.000
_cell.angle_alpha   90.00
_cell.angle_beta   90.00
_cell.angle_gamma   90.00
#
_symmetry.space_group_name_H-M   'P 1'
#
loop_
_entity.id
_entity.type
_entity.pdbx_description
1 polymer ?
#
loop_
_entity_poly.entity_id
_entity_poly.type
_entity_poly.pdbx_seq_one_letter_code
_entity_poly.pdbx_strand_id
1 'polypeptide(L)'
;MEDMLSYVLYSNIGWEMGEEGQILFTEPLFTPKALREQLAQLMFEKFNVSGFYDSEQAVLSLYAIGRISGCTVDIGHGKIDIAPVCEGAVQHIASKRFDIGGTDLTNLFVQELKKSNPSVNIDISDVERLKEQYACCAEDQLAFEAIGSSCRPERHTLPDGQVITIGKERYIVGEALYQPHILGLEDYGVVHQLVTSVSNVAPEYHRQLLENTMLCGGTVSMTGFEDRFQREANLSVSAICPSLVKPHRCQQQPRISSSSSGALSIHFTLPVAVAMAPYLHPGLTVASSQPRMLLVVACHASTGRRSACLSLSFGLAAATTLLQQRAARAAADEPANNGWWLTEFPLPVPKILNKELNNSETGTRSFVRNGIYIADIGPSFAAHAYRLRSTAFDLLALEDLLGHDASNYVNKYLRLKSTFMYYDFDKIITAADANQRPPLLDLATRLFDSFERLQLACTDKEDDKIASCYVDTKAILQEVMSTMA
;
A
#
# COMPACT_ATOMS: atom_id res chain seq x y z
N MET A 1 6.45 1.86 14.28
CA MET A 1 5.83 2.34 13.03
C MET A 1 5.11 3.67 13.27
N GLU A 2 4.30 3.76 14.32
CA GLU A 2 3.53 4.97 14.68
C GLU A 2 4.38 6.25 14.77
N ASP A 3 5.55 6.22 15.43
CA ASP A 3 6.42 7.40 15.56
C ASP A 3 6.96 7.88 14.21
N MET A 4 7.27 6.94 13.30
CA MET A 4 7.70 7.23 11.94
C MET A 4 6.56 7.87 11.13
N LEU A 5 5.34 7.33 11.23
CA LEU A 5 4.16 7.93 10.60
C LEU A 5 3.86 9.31 11.18
N SER A 6 3.96 9.49 12.49
CA SER A 6 3.76 10.78 13.15
C SER A 6 4.77 11.83 12.67
N TYR A 7 6.04 11.46 12.57
CA TYR A 7 7.09 12.31 12.01
C TYR A 7 6.84 12.64 10.53
N VAL A 8 6.45 11.65 9.73
CA VAL A 8 6.16 11.85 8.30
C VAL A 8 4.96 12.78 8.10
N LEU A 9 3.82 12.50 8.74
CA LEU A 9 2.57 13.25 8.57
C LEU A 9 2.64 14.66 9.16
N TYR A 10 3.05 14.80 10.42
CA TYR A 10 3.02 16.09 11.11
C TYR A 10 4.30 16.91 10.92
N SER A 11 5.49 16.30 10.84
CA SER A 11 6.76 17.04 10.73
C SER A 11 7.22 17.29 9.29
N ASN A 12 7.12 16.29 8.40
CA ASN A 12 7.56 16.45 7.00
C ASN A 12 6.48 17.02 6.09
N ILE A 13 5.26 16.49 6.18
CA ILE A 13 4.10 16.87 5.34
C ILE A 13 3.41 18.12 5.89
N GLY A 14 3.45 18.33 7.22
CA GLY A 14 2.83 19.48 7.87
C GLY A 14 1.31 19.38 7.97
N TRP A 15 0.79 18.19 8.31
CA TRP A 15 -0.60 18.07 8.76
C TRP A 15 -0.84 18.86 10.06
N GLU A 16 -2.04 19.43 10.19
CA GLU A 16 -2.51 20.05 11.42
C GLU A 16 -3.42 19.06 12.17
N MET A 17 -3.23 18.95 13.48
CA MET A 17 -3.98 18.01 14.33
C MET A 17 -5.47 18.37 14.32
N GLY A 18 -6.32 17.50 13.80
CA GLY A 18 -7.76 17.71 13.66
C GLY A 18 -8.25 18.09 12.25
N GLU A 19 -7.35 18.33 11.28
CA GLU A 19 -7.69 18.49 9.86
C GLU A 19 -7.00 17.41 8.98
N GLU A 20 -7.01 16.16 9.44
CA GLU A 20 -6.36 15.05 8.74
C GLU A 20 -7.08 14.63 7.42
N GLY A 21 -6.32 14.67 6.33
CA GLY A 21 -6.80 14.40 4.98
C GLY A 21 -6.99 12.90 4.65
N GLN A 22 -7.14 12.62 3.36
CA GLN A 22 -7.22 11.25 2.84
C GLN A 22 -5.81 10.72 2.51
N ILE A 23 -5.53 9.47 2.89
CA ILE A 23 -4.27 8.80 2.61
C ILE A 23 -4.46 7.59 1.68
N LEU A 24 -3.62 7.55 0.65
CA LEU A 24 -3.31 6.34 -0.11
C LEU A 24 -2.04 5.71 0.50
N PHE A 25 -2.18 4.47 0.96
CA PHE A 25 -1.08 3.65 1.46
C PHE A 25 -0.66 2.62 0.40
N THR A 26 0.57 2.13 0.47
CA THR A 26 1.05 1.07 -0.44
C THR A 26 1.54 -0.14 0.33
N GLU A 27 0.88 -1.28 0.13
CA GLU A 27 1.29 -2.55 0.72
C GLU A 27 2.20 -3.35 -0.24
N PRO A 28 3.20 -4.08 0.30
CA PRO A 28 3.96 -5.04 -0.48
C PRO A 28 3.11 -6.29 -0.75
N LEU A 29 3.50 -7.13 -1.72
CA LEU A 29 2.82 -8.42 -2.00
C LEU A 29 2.67 -9.28 -0.73
N PHE A 30 1.72 -10.22 -0.72
CA PHE A 30 1.55 -11.21 0.36
C PHE A 30 1.37 -10.63 1.77
N THR A 31 0.98 -9.36 1.90
CA THR A 31 0.73 -8.74 3.21
C THR A 31 -0.46 -9.41 3.91
N PRO A 32 -0.29 -9.90 5.16
CA PRO A 32 -1.38 -10.57 5.87
C PRO A 32 -2.57 -9.64 6.14
N LYS A 33 -3.80 -10.17 6.02
CA LYS A 33 -5.04 -9.42 6.30
C LYS A 33 -5.02 -8.74 7.68
N ALA A 34 -4.51 -9.43 8.69
CA ALA A 34 -4.39 -8.89 10.05
C ALA A 34 -3.50 -7.63 10.13
N LEU A 35 -2.43 -7.55 9.33
CA LEU A 35 -1.55 -6.38 9.31
C LEU A 35 -2.23 -5.18 8.64
N ARG A 36 -3.02 -5.42 7.58
CA ARG A 36 -3.87 -4.38 6.98
C ARG A 36 -4.95 -3.87 7.93
N GLU A 37 -5.59 -4.76 8.67
CA GLU A 37 -6.60 -4.40 9.66
C GLU A 37 -5.99 -3.54 10.78
N GLN A 38 -4.82 -3.94 11.29
CA GLN A 38 -4.06 -3.14 12.27
C GLN A 38 -3.62 -1.78 11.72
N LEU A 39 -3.20 -1.71 10.45
CA LEU A 39 -2.83 -0.45 9.80
C LEU A 39 -4.05 0.46 9.61
N ALA A 40 -5.16 -0.05 9.09
CA ALA A 40 -6.40 0.71 8.94
C ALA A 40 -6.90 1.22 10.30
N GLN A 41 -6.88 0.37 11.33
CA GLN A 41 -7.20 0.74 12.71
C GLN A 41 -6.30 1.89 13.20
N LEU A 42 -4.98 1.77 13.06
CA LEU A 42 -4.04 2.82 13.45
C LEU A 42 -4.32 4.16 12.75
N MET A 43 -4.63 4.13 11.46
CA MET A 43 -4.89 5.34 10.67
C MET A 43 -6.20 6.02 11.06
N PHE A 44 -7.27 5.27 11.32
CA PHE A 44 -8.54 5.86 11.77
C PHE A 44 -8.54 6.24 13.27
N GLU A 45 -8.08 5.37 14.17
CA GLU A 45 -8.18 5.59 15.62
C GLU A 45 -7.11 6.53 16.17
N LYS A 46 -5.88 6.51 15.62
CA LYS A 46 -4.77 7.35 16.11
C LYS A 46 -4.54 8.60 15.27
N PHE A 47 -4.63 8.48 13.95
CA PHE A 47 -4.37 9.59 13.02
C PHE A 47 -5.66 10.24 12.47
N ASN A 48 -6.85 9.79 12.89
CA ASN A 48 -8.14 10.40 12.58
C ASN A 48 -8.36 10.68 11.07
N VAL A 49 -7.81 9.85 10.18
CA VAL A 49 -7.83 10.14 8.74
C VAL A 49 -9.25 10.13 8.18
N SER A 50 -9.58 11.14 7.37
CA SER A 50 -10.89 11.24 6.72
C SER A 50 -11.15 10.15 5.67
N GLY A 51 -10.11 9.49 5.18
CA GLY A 51 -10.21 8.34 4.30
C GLY A 51 -8.89 7.58 4.18
N PHE A 52 -8.99 6.25 4.10
CA PHE A 52 -7.86 5.35 3.96
C PHE A 52 -8.11 4.39 2.79
N TYR A 53 -7.17 4.29 1.87
CA TYR A 53 -7.15 3.28 0.83
C TYR A 53 -5.78 2.60 0.81
N ASP A 54 -5.79 1.28 0.71
CA ASP A 54 -4.59 0.45 0.63
C ASP A 54 -4.52 -0.23 -0.74
N SER A 55 -3.32 -0.32 -1.31
CA SER A 55 -3.11 -0.82 -2.66
C SER A 55 -1.75 -1.48 -2.80
N GLU A 56 -1.71 -2.61 -3.51
CA GLU A 56 -0.45 -3.32 -3.76
C GLU A 56 0.51 -2.50 -4.63
N GLN A 57 1.77 -2.44 -4.21
CA GLN A 57 2.86 -1.73 -4.89
C GLN A 57 2.98 -2.10 -6.38
N ALA A 58 2.75 -3.36 -6.74
CA ALA A 58 2.75 -3.83 -8.12
C ALA A 58 1.65 -3.20 -9.00
N VAL A 59 0.42 -3.08 -8.47
CA VAL A 59 -0.72 -2.54 -9.21
C VAL A 59 -0.53 -1.05 -9.49
N LEU A 60 -0.07 -0.29 -8.49
CA LEU A 60 0.23 1.14 -8.63
C LEU A 60 1.34 1.40 -9.66
N SER A 61 2.35 0.53 -9.71
CA SER A 61 3.45 0.59 -10.67
C SER A 61 2.97 0.41 -12.12
N LEU A 62 2.04 -0.52 -12.38
CA LEU A 62 1.44 -0.69 -13.72
C LEU A 62 0.51 0.47 -14.11
N TYR A 63 -0.26 1.00 -13.16
CA TYR A 63 -1.08 2.18 -13.43
C TYR A 63 -0.25 3.42 -13.76
N ALA A 64 0.96 3.58 -13.19
CA ALA A 64 1.87 4.67 -13.54
C ALA A 64 2.30 4.69 -15.02
N ILE A 65 2.25 3.55 -15.72
CA ILE A 65 2.51 3.44 -17.17
C ILE A 65 1.22 3.35 -18.01
N GLY A 66 0.04 3.58 -17.41
CA GLY A 66 -1.25 3.48 -18.08
C GLY A 66 -1.64 2.06 -18.50
N ARG A 67 -1.16 1.03 -17.80
CA ARG A 67 -1.50 -0.38 -18.08
C ARG A 67 -2.34 -0.96 -16.95
N ILE A 68 -3.40 -1.68 -17.30
CA ILE A 68 -4.28 -2.40 -16.35
C ILE A 68 -3.89 -3.87 -16.15
N SER A 69 -3.14 -4.44 -17.10
CA SER A 69 -2.62 -5.81 -17.06
C SER A 69 -1.15 -5.79 -17.49
N GLY A 70 -0.32 -6.58 -16.84
CA GLY A 70 1.12 -6.64 -17.06
C GLY A 70 1.82 -7.41 -15.95
N CYS A 71 3.12 -7.67 -16.10
CA CYS A 71 3.91 -8.30 -15.04
C CYS A 71 4.89 -7.30 -14.44
N THR A 72 4.81 -7.09 -13.13
CA THR A 72 5.61 -6.10 -12.41
C THR A 72 6.80 -6.77 -11.75
N VAL A 73 8.00 -6.20 -11.89
CA VAL A 73 9.22 -6.61 -11.20
C VAL A 73 9.73 -5.42 -10.40
N ASP A 74 9.53 -5.43 -9.07
CA ASP A 74 10.00 -4.41 -8.14
C ASP A 74 11.27 -4.89 -7.43
N ILE A 75 12.41 -4.25 -7.69
CA ILE A 75 13.71 -4.54 -7.07
C ILE A 75 14.03 -3.46 -6.04
N GLY A 76 13.47 -3.62 -4.84
CA GLY A 76 13.55 -2.68 -3.73
C GLY A 76 14.84 -2.76 -2.90
N HIS A 77 14.83 -2.09 -1.74
CA HIS A 77 15.96 -2.06 -0.81
C HIS A 77 16.12 -3.34 0.02
N GLY A 78 15.04 -4.10 0.29
CA GLY A 78 15.11 -5.32 1.12
C GLY A 78 14.31 -6.51 0.58
N LYS A 79 13.74 -6.39 -0.62
CA LYS A 79 12.96 -7.45 -1.27
C LYS A 79 12.95 -7.27 -2.79
N ILE A 80 12.72 -8.37 -3.50
CA ILE A 80 12.35 -8.41 -4.91
C ILE A 80 10.95 -9.03 -5.01
N ASP A 81 10.02 -8.28 -5.59
CA ASP A 81 8.63 -8.69 -5.78
C ASP A 81 8.35 -8.85 -7.29
N ILE A 82 7.87 -10.03 -7.70
CA ILE A 82 7.45 -10.33 -9.07
C ILE A 82 5.95 -10.66 -9.04
N ALA A 83 5.15 -9.80 -9.67
CA ALA A 83 3.69 -9.84 -9.61
C ALA A 83 3.06 -9.74 -11.00
N PRO A 84 2.54 -10.84 -11.57
CA PRO A 84 1.62 -10.78 -12.69
C PRO A 84 0.27 -10.21 -12.24
N VAL A 85 -0.18 -9.15 -12.91
CA VAL A 85 -1.44 -8.45 -12.66
C VAL A 85 -2.32 -8.58 -13.90
N CYS A 86 -3.55 -9.06 -13.72
CA CYS A 86 -4.54 -9.19 -14.78
C CYS A 86 -5.75 -8.32 -14.41
N GLU A 87 -6.12 -7.39 -15.26
CA GLU A 87 -7.32 -6.54 -15.12
C GLU A 87 -7.39 -5.78 -13.78
N GLY A 88 -6.23 -5.30 -13.29
CA GLY A 88 -6.09 -4.62 -12.01
C GLY A 88 -6.01 -5.53 -10.77
N ALA A 89 -6.09 -6.85 -10.93
CA ALA A 89 -5.99 -7.82 -9.84
C ALA A 89 -4.66 -8.61 -9.88
N VAL A 90 -3.96 -8.68 -8.74
CA VAL A 90 -2.70 -9.42 -8.60
C VAL A 90 -2.96 -10.93 -8.55
N GLN A 91 -2.24 -11.68 -9.37
CA GLN A 91 -2.30 -13.14 -9.36
C GLN A 91 -1.33 -13.69 -8.29
N HIS A 92 -1.74 -13.61 -7.01
CA HIS A 92 -0.89 -14.00 -5.87
C HIS A 92 -0.31 -15.42 -5.96
N ILE A 93 -1.07 -16.39 -6.50
CA ILE A 93 -0.61 -17.79 -6.66
C ILE A 93 0.60 -17.89 -7.60
N ALA A 94 0.62 -17.06 -8.64
CA ALA A 94 1.67 -17.00 -9.64
C ALA A 94 2.81 -16.03 -9.26
N SER A 95 2.57 -15.14 -8.30
CA SER A 95 3.52 -14.14 -7.82
C SER A 95 4.68 -14.77 -7.03
N LYS A 96 5.83 -14.10 -7.00
CA LYS A 96 7.01 -14.50 -6.23
C LYS A 96 7.57 -13.32 -5.44
N ARG A 97 8.02 -13.61 -4.22
CA ARG A 97 8.82 -12.72 -3.39
C ARG A 97 10.15 -13.38 -3.11
N PHE A 98 11.21 -12.60 -3.14
CA PHE A 98 12.51 -12.94 -2.59
C PHE A 98 12.88 -11.89 -1.54
N ASP A 99 13.27 -12.33 -0.34
CA ASP A 99 13.73 -11.47 0.74
C ASP A 99 15.21 -11.08 0.54
N ILE A 100 15.50 -10.57 -0.66
CA ILE A 100 16.80 -10.13 -1.15
C ILE A 100 16.59 -8.74 -1.76
N GLY A 101 17.47 -7.78 -1.50
CA GLY A 101 17.39 -6.50 -2.19
C GLY A 101 18.66 -5.67 -2.14
N GLY A 102 18.49 -4.35 -2.30
CA GLY A 102 19.58 -3.37 -2.22
C GLY A 102 20.45 -3.44 -0.95
N THR A 103 19.95 -3.98 0.16
CA THR A 103 20.69 -4.22 1.42
C THR A 103 21.73 -5.31 1.22
N ASP A 104 21.33 -6.46 0.69
CA ASP A 104 22.17 -7.64 0.48
C ASP A 104 23.22 -7.36 -0.60
N LEU A 105 22.82 -6.63 -1.65
CA LEU A 105 23.73 -6.06 -2.64
C LEU A 105 24.75 -5.10 -2.02
N THR A 106 24.37 -4.31 -1.01
CA THR A 106 25.31 -3.45 -0.26
C THR A 106 26.26 -4.30 0.58
N ASN A 107 25.75 -5.32 1.27
CA ASN A 107 26.56 -6.24 2.07
C ASN A 107 27.58 -7.02 1.21
N LEU A 108 27.18 -7.48 0.03
CA LEU A 108 28.06 -8.08 -0.98
C LEU A 108 29.15 -7.08 -1.42
N PHE A 109 28.76 -5.83 -1.73
CA PHE A 109 29.72 -4.80 -2.12
C PHE A 109 30.70 -4.43 -0.99
N VAL A 110 30.27 -4.42 0.28
CA VAL A 110 31.16 -4.30 1.45
C VAL A 110 32.18 -5.44 1.49
N GLN A 111 31.77 -6.68 1.21
CA GLN A 111 32.67 -7.84 1.23
C GLN A 111 33.71 -7.76 0.10
N GLU A 112 33.30 -7.41 -1.13
CA GLU A 112 34.21 -7.28 -2.25
C GLU A 112 35.16 -6.07 -2.11
N LEU A 113 34.66 -4.91 -1.66
CA LEU A 113 35.51 -3.74 -1.39
C LEU A 113 36.57 -4.03 -0.32
N LYS A 114 36.26 -4.83 0.70
CA LYS A 114 37.22 -5.28 1.72
C LYS A 114 38.29 -6.21 1.18
N LYS A 115 37.99 -7.02 0.16
CA LYS A 115 38.98 -7.86 -0.54
C LYS A 115 39.95 -6.99 -1.36
N SER A 116 39.44 -5.96 -2.05
CA SER A 116 40.26 -5.03 -2.83
C SER A 116 41.04 -4.01 -1.98
N ASN A 117 40.49 -3.57 -0.84
CA ASN A 117 41.02 -2.49 0.00
C ASN A 117 41.10 -2.91 1.49
N PRO A 118 41.94 -3.90 1.86
CA PRO A 118 41.93 -4.49 3.20
C PRO A 118 42.34 -3.56 4.35
N SER A 119 42.97 -2.42 4.04
CA SER A 119 43.40 -1.42 5.02
C SER A 119 42.35 -0.35 5.36
N VAL A 120 41.23 -0.29 4.61
CA VAL A 120 40.22 0.78 4.74
C VAL A 120 38.95 0.23 5.38
N ASN A 121 38.55 0.79 6.52
CA ASN A 121 37.26 0.49 7.14
C ASN A 121 36.21 1.50 6.68
N ILE A 122 35.39 1.12 5.69
CA ILE A 122 34.35 1.97 5.10
C ILE A 122 33.02 1.80 5.86
N ASP A 123 32.38 2.91 6.19
CA ASP A 123 31.03 2.93 6.77
C ASP A 123 29.97 2.43 5.76
N ILE A 124 28.99 1.66 6.23
CA ILE A 124 27.94 1.06 5.37
C ILE A 124 27.17 2.13 4.56
N SER A 125 26.92 3.29 5.16
CA SER A 125 26.23 4.42 4.51
C SER A 125 27.07 5.15 3.46
N ASP A 126 28.40 5.00 3.46
CA ASP A 126 29.26 5.42 2.35
C ASP A 126 29.27 4.33 1.26
N VAL A 127 29.31 3.05 1.64
CA VAL A 127 29.25 1.93 0.67
C VAL A 127 27.93 1.90 -0.11
N GLU A 128 26.80 2.26 0.50
CA GLU A 128 25.53 2.41 -0.21
C GLU A 128 25.58 3.53 -1.27
N ARG A 129 26.17 4.69 -0.95
CA ARG A 129 26.38 5.78 -1.92
C ARG A 129 27.35 5.37 -3.04
N LEU A 130 28.42 4.63 -2.70
CA LEU A 130 29.36 4.09 -3.70
C LEU A 130 28.68 3.07 -4.62
N LYS A 131 27.81 2.20 -4.10
CA LYS A 131 26.99 1.27 -4.88
C LYS A 131 26.11 2.04 -5.86
N GLU A 132 25.38 3.05 -5.41
CA GLU A 132 24.53 3.89 -6.29
C GLU A 132 25.29 4.70 -7.35
N GLN A 133 26.57 4.98 -7.13
CA GLN A 133 27.41 5.72 -8.08
C GLN A 133 28.15 4.81 -9.07
N TYR A 134 28.57 3.62 -8.63
CA TYR A 134 29.54 2.78 -9.36
C TYR A 134 29.07 1.38 -9.71
N ALA A 135 27.95 0.88 -9.17
CA ALA A 135 27.46 -0.46 -9.53
C ALA A 135 26.96 -0.48 -10.99
N CYS A 136 27.29 -1.57 -11.69
CA CYS A 136 26.93 -1.79 -13.09
C CYS A 136 26.48 -3.23 -13.29
N CYS A 137 25.59 -3.47 -14.26
CA CYS A 137 25.43 -4.80 -14.84
C CYS A 137 26.42 -5.00 -16.00
N ALA A 138 26.95 -6.22 -16.12
CA ALA A 138 27.59 -6.65 -17.36
C ALA A 138 26.50 -7.01 -18.39
N GLU A 139 26.74 -6.73 -19.67
CA GLU A 139 25.73 -6.92 -20.73
C GLU A 139 25.26 -8.37 -20.87
N ASP A 140 26.15 -9.33 -20.64
CA ASP A 140 25.90 -10.76 -20.52
C ASP A 140 26.98 -11.42 -19.65
N GLN A 141 26.81 -12.72 -19.41
CA GLN A 141 27.75 -13.52 -18.61
C GLN A 141 29.15 -13.63 -19.23
N LEU A 142 29.29 -13.66 -20.56
CA LEU A 142 30.60 -13.73 -21.21
C LEU A 142 31.38 -12.41 -21.02
N ALA A 143 30.68 -11.29 -21.09
CA ALA A 143 31.22 -9.98 -20.76
C ALA A 143 31.62 -9.90 -19.27
N PHE A 144 30.83 -10.46 -18.35
CA PHE A 144 31.17 -10.54 -16.93
C PHE A 144 32.46 -11.34 -16.68
N GLU A 145 32.61 -12.51 -17.31
CA GLU A 145 33.83 -13.31 -17.23
C GLU A 145 35.05 -12.57 -17.82
N ALA A 146 34.88 -11.86 -18.94
CA ALA A 146 35.93 -11.04 -19.56
C ALA A 146 36.35 -9.84 -18.70
N ILE A 147 35.43 -9.22 -17.95
CA ILE A 147 35.68 -8.10 -17.03
C ILE A 147 36.72 -8.47 -15.96
N GLY A 148 36.75 -9.74 -15.51
CA GLY A 148 37.75 -10.23 -14.56
C GLY A 148 39.21 -10.05 -15.00
N SER A 149 39.47 -9.92 -16.31
CA SER A 149 40.80 -9.70 -16.90
C SER A 149 41.01 -8.30 -17.49
N SER A 150 39.94 -7.58 -17.81
CA SER A 150 39.97 -6.34 -18.61
C SER A 150 39.52 -5.07 -17.85
N CYS A 151 38.93 -5.21 -16.67
CA CYS A 151 38.41 -4.08 -15.90
C CYS A 151 39.53 -3.13 -15.47
N ARG A 152 39.41 -1.85 -15.83
CA ARG A 152 40.30 -0.80 -15.32
C ARG A 152 39.81 -0.34 -13.94
N PRO A 153 40.63 -0.43 -12.89
CA PRO A 153 40.27 0.10 -11.58
C PRO A 153 40.26 1.64 -11.62
N GLU A 154 39.19 2.23 -11.07
CA GLU A 154 39.12 3.67 -10.81
C GLU A 154 39.49 3.93 -9.34
N ARG A 155 39.87 5.18 -9.03
CA ARG A 155 40.15 5.63 -7.67
C ARG A 155 39.08 6.61 -7.23
N HIS A 156 38.53 6.39 -6.04
CA HIS A 156 37.56 7.27 -5.40
C HIS A 156 38.10 7.79 -4.06
N THR A 157 37.91 9.07 -3.78
CA THR A 157 38.28 9.69 -2.50
C THR A 157 37.08 9.70 -1.56
N LEU A 158 37.18 8.94 -0.46
CA LEU A 158 36.18 8.95 0.60
C LEU A 158 36.12 10.32 1.32
N PRO A 159 35.03 10.63 2.05
CA PRO A 159 34.88 11.91 2.77
C PRO A 159 35.94 12.18 3.84
N ASP A 160 36.65 11.14 4.31
CA ASP A 160 37.76 11.23 5.26
C ASP A 160 39.13 11.48 4.58
N GLY A 161 39.15 11.56 3.24
CA GLY A 161 40.36 11.72 2.43
C GLY A 161 41.07 10.42 2.05
N GLN A 162 40.60 9.25 2.49
CA GLN A 162 41.18 7.97 2.07
C GLN A 162 40.85 7.66 0.60
N VAL A 163 41.84 7.14 -0.15
CA VAL A 163 41.65 6.77 -1.55
C VAL A 163 41.40 5.27 -1.65
N ILE A 164 40.19 4.89 -2.04
CA ILE A 164 39.82 3.50 -2.34
C ILE A 164 39.96 3.23 -3.83
N THR A 165 40.30 2.00 -4.18
CA THR A 165 40.34 1.51 -5.55
C THR A 165 39.11 0.63 -5.79
N ILE A 166 38.33 0.93 -6.82
CA ILE A 166 37.09 0.20 -7.15
C ILE A 166 37.21 -0.33 -8.58
N GLY A 167 37.33 -1.67 -8.72
CA GLY A 167 37.43 -2.39 -10.00
C GLY A 167 36.22 -3.28 -10.29
N LYS A 168 36.47 -4.59 -10.43
CA LYS A 168 35.50 -5.63 -10.83
C LYS A 168 34.27 -5.73 -9.92
N GLU A 169 34.43 -5.38 -8.65
CA GLU A 169 33.43 -5.40 -7.58
C GLU A 169 32.12 -4.68 -7.94
N ARG A 170 32.18 -3.67 -8.83
CA ARG A 170 31.02 -2.97 -9.40
C ARG A 170 30.04 -3.88 -10.12
N TYR A 171 30.59 -4.85 -10.86
CA TYR A 171 29.84 -5.75 -11.73
C TYR A 171 29.31 -6.96 -10.97
N ILE A 172 29.99 -7.38 -9.90
CA ILE A 172 29.57 -8.48 -9.02
C ILE A 172 28.20 -8.17 -8.38
N VAL A 173 27.96 -6.90 -8.04
CA VAL A 173 26.67 -6.42 -7.51
C VAL A 173 25.53 -6.58 -8.54
N GLY A 174 25.78 -6.24 -9.80
CA GLY A 174 24.79 -6.42 -10.87
C GLY A 174 24.55 -7.89 -11.21
N GLU A 175 25.60 -8.70 -11.27
CA GLU A 175 25.52 -10.12 -11.61
C GLU A 175 24.73 -10.92 -10.57
N ALA A 176 24.81 -10.56 -9.29
CA ALA A 176 24.08 -11.23 -8.21
C ALA A 176 22.54 -11.28 -8.38
N LEU A 177 21.95 -10.38 -9.20
CA LEU A 177 20.52 -10.40 -9.54
C LEU A 177 20.16 -11.45 -10.61
N TYR A 178 21.12 -11.80 -11.47
CA TYR A 178 20.97 -12.83 -12.51
C TYR A 178 21.53 -14.19 -12.04
N GLN A 179 22.47 -14.15 -11.09
CA GLN A 179 23.16 -15.29 -10.50
C GLN A 179 23.08 -15.24 -8.95
N PRO A 180 21.94 -15.62 -8.34
CA PRO A 180 21.77 -15.60 -6.87
C PRO A 180 22.79 -16.44 -6.10
N HIS A 181 23.45 -17.41 -6.75
CA HIS A 181 24.52 -18.20 -6.15
C HIS A 181 25.71 -17.35 -5.64
N ILE A 182 25.92 -16.14 -6.20
CA ILE A 182 26.92 -15.17 -5.71
C ILE A 182 26.60 -14.70 -4.29
N LEU A 183 25.31 -14.65 -3.93
CA LEU A 183 24.81 -14.37 -2.57
C LEU A 183 24.69 -15.63 -1.71
N GLY A 184 25.08 -16.81 -2.23
CA GLY A 184 24.94 -18.10 -1.55
C GLY A 184 23.54 -18.72 -1.63
N LEU A 185 22.74 -18.34 -2.63
CA LEU A 185 21.34 -18.76 -2.77
C LEU A 185 21.17 -19.74 -3.94
N GLU A 186 20.39 -20.80 -3.73
CA GLU A 186 20.09 -21.85 -4.73
C GLU A 186 18.85 -21.49 -5.58
N ASP A 187 18.74 -20.22 -5.98
CA ASP A 187 17.63 -19.66 -6.74
C ASP A 187 18.02 -19.25 -8.16
N TYR A 188 17.05 -19.19 -9.06
CA TYR A 188 17.21 -18.63 -10.41
C TYR A 188 17.18 -17.11 -10.41
N GLY A 189 17.88 -16.49 -11.36
CA GLY A 189 17.90 -15.04 -11.56
C GLY A 189 16.54 -14.43 -11.94
N VAL A 190 16.42 -13.10 -11.77
CA VAL A 190 15.16 -12.35 -11.87
C VAL A 190 14.34 -12.61 -13.15
N VAL A 191 14.99 -12.80 -14.30
CA VAL A 191 14.32 -13.05 -15.59
C VAL A 191 13.68 -14.45 -15.64
N HIS A 192 14.37 -15.47 -15.15
CA HIS A 192 13.83 -16.83 -15.11
C HIS A 192 12.66 -16.92 -14.12
N GLN A 193 12.74 -16.20 -13.00
CA GLN A 193 11.66 -16.10 -12.02
C GLN A 193 10.45 -15.34 -12.60
N LEU A 194 10.65 -14.30 -13.41
CA LEU A 194 9.60 -13.64 -14.19
C LEU A 194 8.87 -14.63 -15.12
N VAL A 195 9.62 -15.34 -15.97
CA VAL A 195 9.05 -16.32 -16.92
C VAL A 195 8.31 -17.45 -16.19
N THR A 196 8.88 -17.95 -15.08
CA THR A 196 8.23 -18.94 -14.21
C THR A 196 6.93 -18.39 -13.62
N SER A 197 6.93 -17.13 -13.15
CA SER A 197 5.75 -16.48 -12.58
C SER A 197 4.62 -16.36 -13.62
N VAL A 198 4.93 -15.87 -14.83
CA VAL A 198 3.94 -15.78 -15.92
C VAL A 198 3.44 -17.17 -16.33
N SER A 199 4.30 -18.18 -16.40
CA SER A 199 3.93 -19.56 -16.78
C SER A 199 2.90 -20.20 -15.84
N ASN A 200 2.82 -19.74 -14.59
CA ASN A 200 1.82 -20.20 -13.60
C ASN A 200 0.45 -19.51 -13.74
N VAL A 201 0.32 -18.48 -14.58
CA VAL A 201 -0.96 -17.84 -14.92
C VAL A 201 -1.67 -18.63 -16.03
N ALA A 202 -2.98 -18.44 -16.22
CA ALA A 202 -3.70 -18.99 -17.36
C ALA A 202 -3.10 -18.50 -18.70
N PRO A 203 -3.00 -19.38 -19.73
CA PRO A 203 -2.26 -19.11 -20.96
C PRO A 203 -2.81 -17.93 -21.78
N GLU A 204 -4.09 -17.61 -21.62
CA GLU A 204 -4.76 -16.46 -22.24
C GLU A 204 -4.07 -15.13 -21.93
N TYR A 205 -3.52 -14.97 -20.72
CA TYR A 205 -2.85 -13.74 -20.29
C TYR A 205 -1.35 -13.73 -20.58
N HIS A 206 -0.72 -14.86 -20.93
CA HIS A 206 0.75 -14.97 -21.06
C HIS A 206 1.33 -13.92 -22.00
N ARG A 207 0.73 -13.75 -23.19
CA ARG A 207 1.18 -12.75 -24.16
C ARG A 207 1.12 -11.34 -23.58
N GLN A 208 -0.01 -10.96 -22.98
CA GLN A 208 -0.23 -9.63 -22.42
C GLN A 208 0.71 -9.34 -21.24
N LEU A 209 0.99 -10.35 -20.40
CA LEU A 209 1.90 -10.22 -19.26
C LEU A 209 3.37 -10.02 -19.68
N LEU A 210 3.82 -10.72 -20.73
CA LEU A 210 5.19 -10.60 -21.24
C LEU A 210 5.41 -9.29 -22.02
N GLU A 211 4.46 -8.94 -22.91
CA GLU A 211 4.48 -7.68 -23.68
C GLU A 211 4.40 -6.45 -22.78
N ASN A 212 3.74 -6.54 -21.63
CA ASN A 212 3.60 -5.48 -20.63
C ASN A 212 4.39 -5.83 -19.36
N THR A 213 5.64 -6.25 -19.52
CA THR A 213 6.57 -6.35 -18.37
C THR A 213 6.94 -4.94 -17.92
N MET A 214 6.92 -4.68 -16.62
CA MET A 214 7.22 -3.38 -16.03
C MET A 214 8.31 -3.54 -14.97
N LEU A 215 9.37 -2.74 -15.09
CA LEU A 215 10.52 -2.76 -14.18
C LEU A 215 10.46 -1.54 -13.25
N CYS A 216 10.53 -1.77 -11.93
CA CYS A 216 10.50 -0.73 -10.91
C CYS A 216 11.38 -1.06 -9.70
N GLY A 217 11.50 -0.11 -8.77
CA GLY A 217 12.37 -0.19 -7.60
C GLY A 217 13.71 0.54 -7.80
N GLY A 218 14.34 0.92 -6.68
CA GLY A 218 15.54 1.76 -6.70
C GLY A 218 16.74 1.11 -7.39
N THR A 219 16.92 -0.21 -7.20
CA THR A 219 18.06 -0.97 -7.71
C THR A 219 18.09 -1.05 -9.24
N VAL A 220 16.93 -0.93 -9.90
CA VAL A 220 16.78 -0.92 -11.37
C VAL A 220 17.44 0.32 -12.01
N SER A 221 17.76 1.35 -11.22
CA SER A 221 18.51 2.54 -11.66
C SER A 221 19.98 2.27 -11.96
N MET A 222 20.48 1.06 -11.67
CA MET A 222 21.85 0.63 -11.92
C MET A 222 22.19 0.64 -13.42
N THR A 223 23.38 1.13 -13.78
CA THR A 223 23.79 1.27 -15.18
C THR A 223 23.95 -0.08 -15.86
N GLY A 224 23.34 -0.23 -17.04
CA GLY A 224 23.33 -1.48 -17.84
C GLY A 224 22.31 -2.53 -17.40
N PHE A 225 21.51 -2.30 -16.35
CA PHE A 225 20.51 -3.27 -15.88
C PHE A 225 19.43 -3.55 -16.95
N GLU A 226 18.91 -2.49 -17.59
CA GLU A 226 17.90 -2.59 -18.65
C GLU A 226 18.38 -3.42 -19.85
N ASP A 227 19.59 -3.16 -20.34
CA ASP A 227 20.18 -3.85 -21.48
C ASP A 227 20.45 -5.34 -21.19
N ARG A 228 20.99 -5.65 -20.00
CA ARG A 228 21.19 -7.03 -19.55
C ARG A 228 19.86 -7.75 -19.37
N PHE A 229 18.88 -7.11 -18.73
CA PHE A 229 17.55 -7.68 -18.55
C PHE A 229 16.90 -8.01 -19.89
N GLN A 230 16.96 -7.10 -20.87
CA GLN A 230 16.44 -7.35 -22.21
C GLN A 230 17.18 -8.50 -22.92
N ARG A 231 18.51 -8.58 -22.81
CA ARG A 231 19.30 -9.64 -23.44
C ARG A 231 18.96 -11.02 -22.87
N GLU A 232 18.94 -11.13 -21.54
CA GLU A 232 18.57 -12.34 -20.81
C GLU A 232 17.10 -12.76 -21.10
N ALA A 233 16.20 -11.77 -21.17
CA ALA A 233 14.80 -12.00 -21.52
C ALA A 233 14.64 -12.50 -22.97
N ASN A 234 15.41 -11.95 -23.92
CA ASN A 234 15.39 -12.38 -25.31
C ASN A 234 15.88 -13.82 -25.52
N LEU A 235 16.79 -14.31 -24.66
CA LEU A 235 17.24 -15.71 -24.65
C LEU A 235 16.14 -16.66 -24.15
N SER A 236 15.27 -16.18 -23.25
CA SER A 236 14.18 -16.97 -22.67
C SER A 236 12.92 -16.92 -23.53
N VAL A 237 12.39 -15.72 -23.79
CA VAL A 237 11.17 -15.48 -24.59
C VAL A 237 11.27 -14.12 -25.28
N SER A 238 11.42 -14.12 -26.61
CA SER A 238 11.59 -12.90 -27.42
C SER A 238 10.36 -11.96 -27.48
N ALA A 239 9.28 -12.28 -26.78
CA ALA A 239 8.09 -11.43 -26.62
C ALA A 239 8.15 -10.50 -25.39
N ILE A 240 9.20 -10.61 -24.56
CA ILE A 240 9.37 -9.75 -23.39
C ILE A 240 9.86 -8.37 -23.82
N CYS A 241 8.98 -7.38 -23.67
CA CYS A 241 9.27 -5.97 -23.88
C CYS A 241 9.18 -5.25 -22.53
N PRO A 242 10.29 -5.14 -21.78
CA PRO A 242 10.31 -4.46 -20.49
C PRO A 242 10.10 -2.95 -20.69
N SER A 243 9.11 -2.41 -20.00
CA SER A 243 8.89 -0.98 -19.84
C SER A 243 9.52 -0.52 -18.52
N LEU A 244 10.56 0.30 -18.60
CA LEU A 244 11.28 0.78 -17.42
C LEU A 244 10.78 2.17 -17.01
N VAL A 245 10.12 2.25 -15.85
CA VAL A 245 9.86 3.53 -15.18
C VAL A 245 11.14 3.96 -14.46
N LYS A 246 12.00 4.70 -15.15
CA LYS A 246 13.20 5.25 -14.50
C LYS A 246 12.79 6.26 -13.45
N PRO A 247 13.31 6.15 -12.21
CA PRO A 247 13.07 7.15 -11.19
C PRO A 247 13.60 8.52 -11.66
N HIS A 248 12.73 9.54 -11.74
CA HIS A 248 13.15 10.92 -11.94
C HIS A 248 13.96 11.41 -10.74
N ARG A 249 15.29 11.27 -10.80
CA ARG A 249 16.23 11.87 -9.84
C ARG A 249 15.99 13.39 -9.83
N CYS A 250 15.25 13.87 -8.83
CA CYS A 250 15.12 15.30 -8.55
C CYS A 250 16.51 15.80 -8.14
N GLN A 251 17.23 16.43 -9.06
CA GLN A 251 18.50 17.07 -8.75
C GLN A 251 18.27 18.10 -7.64
N GLN A 252 19.09 18.06 -6.59
CA GLN A 252 19.10 19.10 -5.57
C GLN A 252 19.46 20.43 -6.23
N GLN A 253 18.46 21.27 -6.51
CA GLN A 253 18.71 22.65 -6.93
C GLN A 253 19.26 23.45 -5.75
N PRO A 254 20.23 24.36 -5.98
CA PRO A 254 20.77 25.20 -4.92
C PRO A 254 19.66 26.12 -4.38
N ARG A 255 19.65 26.35 -3.07
CA ARG A 255 18.69 27.26 -2.40
C ARG A 255 18.74 28.66 -3.02
N ILE A 256 17.72 29.00 -3.82
CA ILE A 256 17.44 30.40 -4.17
C ILE A 256 16.54 30.97 -3.08
N SER A 257 17.03 31.99 -2.39
CA SER A 257 16.29 32.70 -1.35
C SER A 257 15.22 33.61 -1.96
N SER A 258 13.95 33.22 -1.89
CA SER A 258 12.82 34.15 -1.97
C SER A 258 11.64 33.65 -1.14
N SER A 259 10.93 34.59 -0.52
CA SER A 259 9.98 34.34 0.56
C SER A 259 8.55 34.12 0.07
N SER A 260 8.15 32.86 -0.05
CA SER A 260 6.73 32.43 -0.02
C SER A 260 6.67 30.93 0.30
N SER A 261 5.88 30.57 1.31
CA SER A 261 5.65 29.22 1.90
C SER A 261 6.22 28.03 1.12
N GLY A 262 7.29 27.42 1.67
CA GLY A 262 8.06 26.39 1.00
C GLY A 262 7.36 25.04 0.91
N ALA A 263 7.08 24.59 -0.32
CA ALA A 263 6.78 23.19 -0.62
C ALA A 263 8.10 22.45 -0.95
N LEU A 264 8.52 21.55 -0.07
CA LEU A 264 9.65 20.63 -0.36
C LEU A 264 9.09 19.28 -0.84
N SER A 265 8.56 19.26 -2.06
CA SER A 265 7.91 18.07 -2.63
C SER A 265 8.87 16.89 -2.77
N ILE A 266 8.52 15.77 -2.14
CA ILE A 266 9.12 14.46 -2.43
C ILE A 266 8.60 14.02 -3.81
N HIS A 267 9.29 14.47 -4.87
CA HIS A 267 8.98 14.09 -6.25
C HIS A 267 9.39 12.63 -6.53
N PHE A 268 8.62 11.69 -5.99
CA PHE A 268 8.72 10.27 -6.37
C PHE A 268 7.40 9.56 -6.71
N THR A 269 6.30 10.30 -6.76
CA THR A 269 4.96 9.71 -6.90
C THR A 269 3.99 10.55 -7.74
N LEU A 270 4.47 11.60 -8.43
CA LEU A 270 3.63 12.38 -9.33
C LEU A 270 2.97 11.56 -10.46
N PRO A 271 3.66 10.65 -11.20
CA PRO A 271 3.00 9.87 -12.23
C PRO A 271 1.99 8.85 -11.66
N VAL A 272 2.19 8.31 -10.44
CA VAL A 272 1.24 7.39 -9.80
C VAL A 272 -0.04 8.15 -9.40
N ALA A 273 0.10 9.30 -8.74
CA ALA A 273 -1.06 10.11 -8.31
C ALA A 273 -1.79 10.75 -9.50
N VAL A 274 -1.07 11.23 -10.51
CA VAL A 274 -1.65 11.81 -11.74
C VAL A 274 -2.30 10.74 -12.62
N ALA A 275 -1.73 9.53 -12.71
CA ALA A 275 -2.35 8.41 -13.41
C ALA A 275 -3.60 7.89 -12.69
N MET A 276 -3.68 7.98 -11.37
CA MET A 276 -4.87 7.59 -10.59
C MET A 276 -6.02 8.59 -10.65
N ALA A 277 -5.75 9.88 -10.86
CA ALA A 277 -6.78 10.93 -10.93
C ALA A 277 -7.96 10.63 -11.91
N PRO A 278 -7.77 10.04 -13.11
CA PRO A 278 -8.88 9.64 -13.98
C PRO A 278 -9.53 8.28 -13.65
N TYR A 279 -8.92 7.43 -12.81
CA TYR A 279 -9.47 6.09 -12.49
C TYR A 279 -10.11 6.00 -11.10
N LEU A 280 -9.82 6.94 -10.19
CA LEU A 280 -10.52 7.13 -8.92
C LEU A 280 -11.87 7.86 -9.12
N HIS A 281 -12.85 7.15 -9.68
CA HIS A 281 -14.27 7.55 -9.85
C HIS A 281 -14.58 8.87 -10.59
N PRO A 282 -15.46 8.84 -11.61
CA PRO A 282 -16.05 10.06 -12.20
C PRO A 282 -16.92 10.92 -11.26
N GLY A 283 -17.13 10.50 -10.01
CA GLY A 283 -18.09 11.12 -9.07
C GLY A 283 -17.52 12.23 -8.17
N LEU A 284 -16.21 12.50 -8.19
CA LEU A 284 -15.59 13.56 -7.39
C LEU A 284 -15.57 14.90 -8.14
N THR A 285 -16.77 15.46 -8.37
CA THR A 285 -16.95 16.88 -8.68
C THR A 285 -16.64 17.74 -7.46
N VAL A 286 -15.34 17.89 -7.16
CA VAL A 286 -14.86 18.78 -6.09
C VAL A 286 -15.13 20.23 -6.49
N ALA A 287 -16.24 20.76 -6.00
CA ALA A 287 -16.50 22.19 -5.98
C ALA A 287 -15.47 22.89 -5.07
N SER A 288 -14.51 23.58 -5.70
CA SER A 288 -13.73 24.69 -5.12
C SER A 288 -13.18 24.53 -3.69
N SER A 289 -12.29 23.55 -3.46
CA SER A 289 -11.11 23.70 -2.60
C SER A 289 -10.14 22.53 -2.87
N GLN A 290 -8.84 22.73 -2.73
CA GLN A 290 -7.83 21.77 -3.23
C GLN A 290 -7.86 20.43 -2.45
N PRO A 291 -8.16 19.28 -3.07
CA PRO A 291 -8.06 18.00 -2.40
C PRO A 291 -6.58 17.57 -2.33
N ARG A 292 -5.98 17.68 -1.15
CA ARG A 292 -4.63 17.15 -0.86
C ARG A 292 -4.69 15.64 -0.64
N MET A 293 -4.94 14.87 -1.70
CA MET A 293 -4.73 13.41 -1.65
C MET A 293 -3.23 13.13 -1.53
N LEU A 294 -2.86 12.37 -0.51
CA LEU A 294 -1.45 12.17 -0.15
C LEU A 294 -1.07 10.69 -0.18
N LEU A 295 -0.01 10.40 -0.94
CA LEU A 295 0.53 9.05 -1.10
C LEU A 295 1.72 8.84 -0.17
N VAL A 296 1.52 8.05 0.89
CA VAL A 296 2.56 7.71 1.87
C VAL A 296 3.10 6.31 1.55
N VAL A 297 4.29 6.25 0.96
CA VAL A 297 4.99 4.98 0.72
C VAL A 297 5.73 4.57 1.99
N ALA A 298 5.34 3.45 2.59
CA ALA A 298 6.04 2.88 3.74
C ALA A 298 7.33 2.16 3.31
N CYS A 299 8.42 2.91 3.14
CA CYS A 299 9.75 2.32 3.12
C CYS A 299 10.07 1.71 4.49
N HIS A 300 10.48 0.44 4.51
CA HIS A 300 10.94 -0.22 5.73
C HIS A 300 12.32 0.33 6.11
N ALA A 301 12.34 1.37 6.96
CA ALA A 301 13.56 1.93 7.50
C ALA A 301 14.18 0.94 8.50
N SER A 302 15.23 0.22 8.09
CA SER A 302 16.01 -0.58 9.03
C SER A 302 16.80 0.36 9.95
N THR A 303 16.70 0.14 11.26
CA THR A 303 17.25 1.07 12.26
C THR A 303 18.78 0.95 12.36
N GLY A 304 19.49 1.73 11.53
CA GLY A 304 20.91 1.98 11.69
C GLY A 304 21.22 2.75 12.98
N ARG A 305 21.60 2.04 14.04
CA ARG A 305 22.02 2.66 15.31
C ARG A 305 23.23 3.57 15.09
N ARG A 306 23.12 4.86 15.43
CA ARG A 306 24.27 5.67 15.85
C ARG A 306 23.96 6.37 17.17
N SER A 307 24.75 6.02 18.18
CA SER A 307 24.84 6.73 19.46
C SER A 307 26.21 7.42 19.53
N ALA A 308 26.32 8.39 20.45
CA ALA A 308 27.53 9.17 20.78
C ALA A 308 27.85 10.32 19.79
N CYS A 309 28.26 11.53 20.24
CA CYS A 309 28.37 12.02 21.63
C CYS A 309 28.43 13.57 21.70
N LEU A 310 28.35 14.09 22.93
CA LEU A 310 28.79 15.43 23.41
C LEU A 310 27.92 16.65 22.98
N SER A 311 27.59 17.61 23.86
CA SER A 311 27.98 17.79 25.27
C SER A 311 27.13 18.83 26.05
N LEU A 312 26.94 18.57 27.37
CA LEU A 312 26.84 19.55 28.49
C LEU A 312 25.58 20.48 28.56
N SER A 313 24.95 20.76 29.72
CA SER A 313 25.26 20.38 31.12
C SER A 313 24.12 20.72 32.14
N PHE A 314 24.23 20.14 33.36
CA PHE A 314 23.54 20.43 34.65
C PHE A 314 21.99 20.24 34.76
N GLY A 315 21.46 19.61 35.83
CA GLY A 315 22.11 18.85 36.92
C GLY A 315 21.18 18.44 38.09
N LEU A 316 21.62 17.46 38.90
CA LEU A 316 21.12 17.01 40.23
C LEU A 316 19.64 16.50 40.33
N ALA A 317 19.27 15.46 41.07
CA ALA A 317 19.92 14.36 41.82
C ALA A 317 18.83 13.25 42.09
N ALA A 318 18.95 12.16 42.86
CA ALA A 318 19.94 11.63 43.80
C ALA A 318 19.83 10.08 43.99
N ALA A 319 20.67 9.50 44.85
CA ALA A 319 20.54 8.27 45.67
C ALA A 319 19.58 7.13 45.22
N THR A 320 20.04 5.97 44.70
CA THR A 320 20.78 4.83 45.34
C THR A 320 20.00 3.94 46.33
N THR A 321 19.58 2.74 45.88
CA THR A 321 19.70 1.48 46.66
C THR A 321 19.86 0.26 45.76
N LEU A 322 21.06 -0.36 45.84
CA LEU A 322 21.36 -1.80 45.76
C LEU A 322 20.71 -2.69 44.68
N LEU A 323 21.54 -3.02 43.68
CA LEU A 323 21.62 -4.36 43.11
C LEU A 323 21.73 -5.41 44.24
N GLN A 324 20.79 -6.37 44.35
CA GLN A 324 21.11 -7.82 44.37
C GLN A 324 19.86 -8.73 44.32
N GLN A 325 19.27 -8.95 43.15
CA GLN A 325 18.67 -10.26 42.80
C GLN A 325 18.45 -10.35 41.28
N ARG A 326 19.43 -10.97 40.61
CA ARG A 326 19.41 -11.27 39.17
C ARG A 326 18.95 -12.72 39.02
N ALA A 327 18.03 -12.96 38.09
CA ALA A 327 17.41 -14.25 37.75
C ALA A 327 16.39 -14.84 38.76
N ALA A 328 15.37 -15.52 38.22
CA ALA A 328 14.30 -16.27 38.89
C ALA A 328 13.17 -15.48 39.60
N ARG A 329 12.53 -14.55 38.87
CA ARG A 329 11.08 -14.24 38.88
C ARG A 329 10.74 -13.50 37.57
N ALA A 330 10.80 -14.15 36.41
CA ALA A 330 9.69 -14.82 35.75
C ALA A 330 8.39 -15.03 36.58
N ALA A 331 7.25 -14.74 35.92
CA ALA A 331 5.87 -14.72 36.41
C ALA A 331 5.48 -13.49 37.27
N ALA A 332 4.28 -12.95 36.96
CA ALA A 332 3.61 -11.79 37.55
C ALA A 332 4.29 -10.42 37.36
N ASP A 333 3.99 -9.78 36.23
CA ASP A 333 3.16 -8.57 36.21
C ASP A 333 2.59 -8.38 34.79
N GLU A 334 1.29 -8.66 34.61
CA GLU A 334 0.58 -8.21 33.41
C GLU A 334 0.46 -6.68 33.46
N PRO A 335 0.67 -5.96 32.35
CA PRO A 335 0.19 -4.58 32.28
C PRO A 335 -1.34 -4.63 32.42
N ALA A 336 -1.87 -3.94 33.44
CA ALA A 336 -3.28 -4.00 33.79
C ALA A 336 -4.17 -3.85 32.55
N ASN A 337 -4.96 -4.89 32.26
CA ASN A 337 -5.84 -4.95 31.10
C ASN A 337 -6.78 -3.74 31.12
N ASN A 338 -6.48 -2.74 30.30
CA ASN A 338 -7.26 -1.52 30.17
C ASN A 338 -8.56 -1.74 29.38
N GLY A 339 -8.88 -2.98 29.00
CA GLY A 339 -10.16 -3.38 28.38
C GLY A 339 -10.34 -2.95 26.94
N TRP A 340 -9.33 -2.27 26.37
CA TRP A 340 -9.37 -1.70 25.01
C TRP A 340 -8.61 -2.57 24.00
N TRP A 341 -7.85 -3.58 24.47
CA TRP A 341 -7.15 -4.54 23.62
C TRP A 341 -7.88 -5.88 23.59
N LEU A 342 -8.21 -6.35 22.39
CA LEU A 342 -8.71 -7.70 22.17
C LEU A 342 -7.51 -8.66 22.15
N THR A 343 -7.20 -9.22 23.32
CA THR A 343 -6.08 -10.16 23.51
C THR A 343 -6.37 -11.58 23.02
N GLU A 344 -7.62 -11.90 22.70
CA GLU A 344 -8.03 -13.22 22.21
C GLU A 344 -8.17 -13.24 20.68
N PHE A 345 -7.57 -14.27 20.06
CA PHE A 345 -7.74 -14.60 18.65
C PHE A 345 -8.56 -15.89 18.49
N PRO A 346 -9.42 -16.01 17.46
CA PRO A 346 -9.70 -14.99 16.43
C PRO A 346 -10.42 -13.77 17.01
N LEU A 347 -10.18 -12.59 16.42
CA LEU A 347 -10.90 -11.36 16.77
C LEU A 347 -12.40 -11.66 16.89
N PRO A 348 -13.08 -11.23 17.97
CA PRO A 348 -14.52 -11.45 18.12
C PRO A 348 -15.25 -10.79 16.96
N VAL A 349 -15.68 -11.61 16.00
CA VAL A 349 -16.51 -11.16 14.88
C VAL A 349 -17.77 -10.56 15.50
N PRO A 350 -18.04 -9.25 15.32
CA PRO A 350 -19.22 -8.63 15.89
C PRO A 350 -20.44 -9.34 15.33
N LYS A 351 -21.18 -10.03 16.20
CA LYS A 351 -22.43 -10.68 15.82
C LYS A 351 -23.45 -9.57 15.62
N ILE A 352 -23.92 -9.41 14.39
CA ILE A 352 -25.12 -8.64 14.10
C ILE A 352 -26.26 -9.29 14.87
N LEU A 353 -26.78 -8.60 15.90
CA LEU A 353 -27.76 -9.15 16.84
C LEU A 353 -29.21 -8.79 16.49
N ASN A 354 -29.44 -7.82 15.61
CA ASN A 354 -30.79 -7.37 15.30
C ASN A 354 -31.55 -8.34 14.39
N LYS A 355 -32.33 -9.19 15.05
CA LYS A 355 -33.35 -10.03 14.43
C LYS A 355 -34.49 -9.23 13.79
N GLU A 356 -34.68 -7.97 14.20
CA GLU A 356 -35.82 -7.12 13.81
C GLU A 356 -35.69 -6.53 12.39
N LEU A 357 -34.48 -6.32 11.88
CA LEU A 357 -34.21 -5.77 10.53
C LEU A 357 -34.11 -6.85 9.44
N ASN A 358 -34.37 -8.12 9.78
CA ASN A 358 -34.32 -9.23 8.83
C ASN A 358 -35.54 -9.26 7.92
N ASN A 359 -35.35 -9.75 6.70
CA ASN A 359 -36.45 -10.04 5.79
C ASN A 359 -37.35 -11.14 6.40
N SER A 360 -38.67 -10.93 6.38
CA SER A 360 -39.66 -11.86 6.95
C SER A 360 -39.72 -13.22 6.25
N GLU A 361 -39.30 -13.31 4.98
CA GLU A 361 -39.36 -14.54 4.17
C GLU A 361 -38.08 -15.37 4.29
N THR A 362 -36.90 -14.73 4.29
CA THR A 362 -35.59 -15.40 4.27
C THR A 362 -34.86 -15.39 5.61
N GLY A 363 -35.36 -14.63 6.60
CA GLY A 363 -34.77 -14.50 7.94
C GLY A 363 -33.38 -13.84 7.98
N THR A 364 -32.87 -13.35 6.86
CA THR A 364 -31.54 -12.75 6.68
C THR A 364 -31.55 -11.75 5.53
N ARG A 365 -30.66 -10.75 5.55
CA ARG A 365 -30.50 -9.79 4.44
C ARG A 365 -29.35 -10.19 3.53
N SER A 366 -29.65 -10.40 2.26
CA SER A 366 -28.73 -10.98 1.25
C SER A 366 -27.57 -10.05 0.88
N PHE A 367 -27.79 -8.73 0.91
CA PHE A 367 -26.76 -7.74 0.61
C PHE A 367 -25.68 -7.65 1.71
N VAL A 368 -26.01 -7.88 2.98
CA VAL A 368 -25.09 -7.66 4.12
C VAL A 368 -23.80 -8.46 3.93
N ARG A 369 -22.65 -7.77 3.99
CA ARG A 369 -21.33 -8.39 3.79
C ARG A 369 -20.53 -8.44 5.10
N ASN A 370 -20.34 -9.66 5.60
CA ASN A 370 -19.48 -9.93 6.75
C ASN A 370 -18.01 -9.64 6.44
N GLY A 371 -17.24 -9.24 7.46
CA GLY A 371 -15.80 -8.99 7.35
C GLY A 371 -15.43 -7.62 6.77
N ILE A 372 -16.37 -6.68 6.69
CA ILE A 372 -16.10 -5.25 6.50
C ILE A 372 -15.88 -4.63 7.88
N TYR A 373 -14.75 -3.92 8.06
CA TYR A 373 -14.56 -3.06 9.23
C TYR A 373 -15.31 -1.74 9.00
N ILE A 374 -16.13 -1.34 9.98
CA ILE A 374 -16.85 -0.07 9.98
C ILE A 374 -16.44 0.64 11.27
N ALA A 375 -15.93 1.86 11.15
CA ALA A 375 -15.56 2.66 12.32
C ALA A 375 -16.80 2.92 13.19
N ASP A 376 -16.72 2.58 14.47
CA ASP A 376 -17.76 2.87 15.46
C ASP A 376 -17.62 4.34 15.87
N ILE A 377 -18.56 5.18 15.43
CA ILE A 377 -18.53 6.63 15.63
C ILE A 377 -19.15 7.05 16.98
N GLY A 378 -19.24 6.10 17.91
CA GLY A 378 -19.77 6.29 19.25
C GLY A 378 -21.30 6.36 19.31
N PRO A 379 -21.89 6.48 20.50
CA PRO A 379 -23.35 6.43 20.70
C PRO A 379 -24.11 7.68 20.21
N SER A 380 -23.48 8.54 19.40
CA SER A 380 -24.06 9.80 18.97
C SER A 380 -25.02 9.60 17.79
N PHE A 381 -26.32 9.78 18.03
CA PHE A 381 -27.33 9.79 16.98
C PHE A 381 -26.95 10.71 15.81
N ALA A 382 -26.44 11.91 16.10
CA ALA A 382 -26.06 12.89 15.08
C ALA A 382 -24.93 12.41 14.16
N ALA A 383 -23.97 11.63 14.68
CA ALA A 383 -22.88 11.09 13.87
C ALA A 383 -23.37 10.00 12.92
N HIS A 384 -24.20 9.07 13.41
CA HIS A 384 -24.82 8.04 12.59
C HIS A 384 -25.81 8.62 11.57
N ALA A 385 -26.63 9.60 11.96
CA ALA A 385 -27.54 10.30 11.05
C ALA A 385 -26.78 11.02 9.92
N TYR A 386 -25.66 11.69 10.24
CA TYR A 386 -24.79 12.29 9.23
C TYR A 386 -24.21 11.25 8.25
N ARG A 387 -23.72 10.10 8.75
CA ARG A 387 -23.18 9.03 7.90
C ARG A 387 -24.25 8.36 7.02
N LEU A 388 -25.47 8.16 7.55
CA LEU A 388 -26.64 7.74 6.78
C LEU A 388 -26.99 8.74 5.68
N ARG A 389 -27.01 10.05 6.01
CA ARG A 389 -27.31 11.11 5.05
C ARG A 389 -26.27 11.19 3.94
N SER A 390 -24.98 11.11 4.27
CA SER A 390 -23.90 11.03 3.28
C SER A 390 -24.03 9.79 2.39
N THR A 391 -24.35 8.64 2.99
CA THR A 391 -24.50 7.38 2.23
C THR A 391 -25.75 7.34 1.35
N ALA A 392 -26.84 7.96 1.80
CA ALA A 392 -28.06 8.10 1.01
C ALA A 392 -27.85 9.06 -0.17
N PHE A 393 -27.12 10.16 0.03
CA PHE A 393 -26.69 11.06 -1.05
C PHE A 393 -25.85 10.33 -2.11
N ASP A 394 -24.87 9.53 -1.69
CA ASP A 394 -24.04 8.71 -2.58
C ASP A 394 -24.86 7.71 -3.41
N LEU A 395 -25.93 7.13 -2.83
CA LEU A 395 -26.84 6.22 -3.54
C LEU A 395 -27.85 6.93 -4.45
N LEU A 396 -28.17 8.21 -4.20
CA LEU A 396 -28.96 9.05 -5.10
C LEU A 396 -28.18 9.44 -6.36
N ALA A 397 -26.84 9.49 -6.29
CA ALA A 397 -25.97 9.70 -7.45
C ALA A 397 -25.83 8.46 -8.37
N LEU A 398 -26.44 7.33 -7.99
CA LEU A 398 -26.42 6.09 -8.78
C LEU A 398 -27.23 6.18 -10.08
N GLU A 399 -28.17 7.12 -10.18
CA GLU A 399 -29.09 7.31 -11.31
C GLU A 399 -28.36 7.42 -12.66
N ASP A 400 -27.24 8.16 -12.70
CA ASP A 400 -26.40 8.36 -13.89
C ASP A 400 -25.62 7.10 -14.33
N LEU A 401 -25.62 6.04 -13.50
CA LEU A 401 -24.88 4.79 -13.71
C LEU A 401 -25.79 3.59 -14.01
N LEU A 402 -27.10 3.80 -14.16
CA LEU A 402 -28.07 2.74 -14.46
C LEU A 402 -28.08 2.43 -15.97
N GLY A 403 -27.13 1.61 -16.40
CA GLY A 403 -27.05 1.09 -17.76
C GLY A 403 -26.37 -0.27 -17.84
N HIS A 404 -26.69 -1.03 -18.91
CA HIS A 404 -26.32 -2.44 -19.11
C HIS A 404 -24.85 -2.80 -18.79
N ASP A 405 -23.90 -1.93 -19.14
CA ASP A 405 -22.46 -2.21 -18.97
C ASP A 405 -21.96 -1.97 -17.53
N ALA A 406 -22.75 -1.27 -16.70
CA ALA A 406 -22.39 -0.89 -15.33
C ALA A 406 -23.07 -1.74 -14.24
N SER A 407 -24.01 -2.64 -14.57
CA SER A 407 -24.80 -3.42 -13.58
C SER A 407 -23.95 -4.20 -12.56
N ASN A 408 -22.78 -4.71 -12.97
CA ASN A 408 -21.81 -5.37 -12.07
C ASN A 408 -21.19 -4.39 -11.05
N TYR A 409 -20.94 -3.15 -11.46
CA TYR A 409 -20.43 -2.09 -10.59
C TYR A 409 -21.54 -1.62 -9.64
N VAL A 410 -22.73 -1.33 -10.18
CA VAL A 410 -23.92 -0.94 -9.42
C VAL A 410 -24.22 -1.95 -8.30
N ASN A 411 -24.25 -3.25 -8.60
CA ASN A 411 -24.50 -4.31 -7.62
C ASN A 411 -23.43 -4.34 -6.51
N LYS A 412 -22.14 -4.23 -6.85
CA LYS A 412 -21.03 -4.14 -5.87
C LYS A 412 -21.13 -2.89 -4.99
N TYR A 413 -21.45 -1.74 -5.58
CA TYR A 413 -21.53 -0.45 -4.89
C TYR A 413 -22.74 -0.37 -3.96
N LEU A 414 -23.92 -0.72 -4.47
CA LEU A 414 -25.17 -0.83 -3.70
C LEU A 414 -24.96 -1.73 -2.48
N ARG A 415 -24.36 -2.92 -2.68
CA ARG A 415 -24.09 -3.89 -1.61
C ARG A 415 -23.14 -3.37 -0.51
N LEU A 416 -22.14 -2.59 -0.90
CA LEU A 416 -21.20 -1.98 0.05
C LEU A 416 -21.89 -0.89 0.87
N LYS A 417 -22.54 0.06 0.21
CA LYS A 417 -23.23 1.20 0.86
C LYS A 417 -24.42 0.74 1.69
N SER A 418 -25.20 -0.24 1.25
CA SER A 418 -26.32 -0.80 2.03
C SER A 418 -25.84 -1.52 3.30
N THR A 419 -24.65 -2.15 3.28
CA THR A 419 -24.04 -2.73 4.49
C THR A 419 -23.65 -1.63 5.50
N PHE A 420 -23.15 -0.48 5.06
CA PHE A 420 -22.91 0.67 5.94
C PHE A 420 -24.21 1.23 6.53
N MET A 421 -25.24 1.45 5.70
CA MET A 421 -26.54 1.93 6.18
C MET A 421 -27.18 0.96 7.17
N TYR A 422 -27.06 -0.35 6.93
CA TYR A 422 -27.56 -1.38 7.85
C TYR A 422 -26.90 -1.27 9.23
N TYR A 423 -25.58 -1.08 9.31
CA TYR A 423 -24.88 -0.87 10.57
C TYR A 423 -25.31 0.43 11.28
N ASP A 424 -25.48 1.53 10.54
CA ASP A 424 -25.88 2.80 11.16
C ASP A 424 -27.35 2.79 11.63
N PHE A 425 -28.26 2.18 10.87
CA PHE A 425 -29.64 1.97 11.30
C PHE A 425 -29.72 1.03 12.52
N ASP A 426 -28.95 -0.06 12.55
CA ASP A 426 -28.82 -0.97 13.70
C ASP A 426 -28.47 -0.19 14.98
N LYS A 427 -27.45 0.68 14.91
CA LYS A 427 -27.00 1.53 16.01
C LYS A 427 -28.06 2.56 16.43
N ILE A 428 -28.66 3.27 15.47
CA ILE A 428 -29.70 4.27 15.75
C ILE A 428 -30.95 3.64 16.38
N ILE A 429 -31.48 2.55 15.81
CA ILE A 429 -32.70 1.89 16.28
C ILE A 429 -32.50 1.30 17.68
N THR A 430 -31.30 0.78 17.96
CA THR A 430 -30.91 0.27 19.28
C THR A 430 -30.80 1.39 20.33
N ALA A 431 -30.33 2.58 19.92
CA ALA A 431 -30.21 3.75 20.80
C ALA A 431 -31.51 4.56 20.95
N ALA A 432 -32.49 4.40 20.05
CA ALA A 432 -33.71 5.19 20.01
C ALA A 432 -34.72 4.87 21.12
N ASP A 433 -35.43 5.90 21.58
CA ASP A 433 -36.54 5.79 22.53
C ASP A 433 -37.70 4.93 22.00
N ALA A 434 -38.47 4.33 22.91
CA ALA A 434 -39.58 3.43 22.57
C ALA A 434 -40.65 4.06 21.64
N ASN A 435 -40.79 5.39 21.64
CA ASN A 435 -41.71 6.12 20.76
C ASN A 435 -41.12 6.41 19.36
N GLN A 436 -39.79 6.47 19.23
CA GLN A 436 -39.08 6.78 17.98
C GLN A 436 -38.63 5.52 17.24
N ARG A 437 -38.49 4.39 17.95
CA ARG A 437 -38.09 3.11 17.36
C ARG A 437 -39.03 2.60 16.25
N PRO A 438 -40.37 2.62 16.39
CA PRO A 438 -41.26 2.09 15.35
C PRO A 438 -41.15 2.77 13.96
N PRO A 439 -41.17 4.12 13.81
CA PRO A 439 -41.03 4.74 12.50
C PRO A 439 -39.65 4.56 11.89
N LEU A 440 -38.58 4.51 12.70
CA LEU A 440 -37.23 4.23 12.23
C LEU A 440 -37.07 2.80 11.72
N LEU A 441 -37.71 1.83 12.39
CA LEU A 441 -37.72 0.42 11.98
C LEU A 441 -38.53 0.20 10.70
N ASP A 442 -39.68 0.86 10.54
CA ASP A 442 -40.47 0.85 9.30
C ASP A 442 -39.67 1.40 8.11
N LEU A 443 -39.08 2.60 8.26
CA LEU A 443 -38.27 3.26 7.25
C LEU A 443 -37.08 2.38 6.81
N ALA A 444 -36.36 1.81 7.79
CA ALA A 444 -35.24 0.92 7.53
C ALA A 444 -35.69 -0.37 6.81
N THR A 445 -36.81 -0.97 7.22
CA THR A 445 -37.35 -2.19 6.58
C THR A 445 -37.73 -1.93 5.13
N ARG A 446 -38.48 -0.86 4.84
CA ARG A 446 -38.85 -0.46 3.48
C ARG A 446 -37.63 -0.21 2.60
N LEU A 447 -36.60 0.46 3.13
CA LEU A 447 -35.35 0.72 2.41
C LEU A 447 -34.63 -0.60 2.05
N PHE A 448 -34.47 -1.51 3.01
CA PHE A 448 -33.74 -2.76 2.79
C PHE A 448 -34.50 -3.75 1.90
N ASP A 449 -35.84 -3.79 1.95
CA ASP A 449 -36.66 -4.52 0.99
C ASP A 449 -36.48 -3.99 -0.44
N SER A 450 -36.39 -2.65 -0.59
CA SER A 450 -36.17 -2.01 -1.89
C SER A 450 -34.77 -2.31 -2.44
N PHE A 451 -33.73 -2.29 -1.59
CA PHE A 451 -32.37 -2.69 -1.97
C PHE A 451 -32.27 -4.16 -2.41
N GLU A 452 -32.99 -5.10 -1.77
CA GLU A 452 -33.00 -6.51 -2.21
C GLU A 452 -33.64 -6.65 -3.60
N ARG A 453 -34.75 -5.94 -3.88
CA ARG A 453 -35.40 -5.92 -5.20
C ARG A 453 -34.48 -5.33 -6.27
N LEU A 454 -33.85 -4.19 -5.99
CA LEU A 454 -32.90 -3.55 -6.89
C LEU A 454 -31.68 -4.45 -7.16
N GLN A 455 -31.15 -5.12 -6.13
CA GLN A 455 -30.03 -6.05 -6.28
C GLN A 455 -30.38 -7.26 -7.15
N LEU A 456 -31.59 -7.82 -7.00
CA LEU A 456 -32.09 -8.89 -7.86
C LEU A 456 -32.19 -8.42 -9.32
N ALA A 457 -32.83 -7.27 -9.57
CA ALA A 457 -32.94 -6.69 -10.91
C ALA A 457 -31.55 -6.45 -11.57
N CYS A 458 -30.57 -5.94 -10.82
CA CYS A 458 -29.18 -5.79 -11.29
C CYS A 458 -28.45 -7.13 -11.53
N THR A 459 -28.91 -8.22 -10.93
CA THR A 459 -28.37 -9.57 -11.14
C THR A 459 -28.97 -10.22 -12.39
N ASP A 460 -30.27 -10.05 -12.59
CA ASP A 460 -31.01 -10.52 -13.77
C ASP A 460 -30.74 -9.70 -15.04
N LYS A 461 -30.19 -8.48 -14.89
CA LYS A 461 -29.86 -7.52 -15.97
C LYS A 461 -31.06 -7.06 -16.80
N GLU A 462 -32.22 -6.91 -16.16
CA GLU A 462 -33.42 -6.38 -16.81
C GLU A 462 -33.55 -4.87 -16.58
N ASP A 463 -33.13 -4.06 -17.55
CA ASP A 463 -33.06 -2.60 -17.44
C ASP A 463 -34.39 -1.94 -17.03
N ASP A 464 -35.53 -2.39 -17.59
CA ASP A 464 -36.87 -1.89 -17.23
C ASP A 464 -37.20 -2.12 -15.74
N LYS A 465 -36.79 -3.27 -15.18
CA LYS A 465 -36.96 -3.58 -13.76
C LYS A 465 -36.00 -2.78 -12.90
N ILE A 466 -34.75 -2.61 -13.33
CA ILE A 466 -33.75 -1.81 -12.62
C ILE A 466 -34.23 -0.36 -12.48
N ALA A 467 -34.69 0.25 -13.58
CA ALA A 467 -35.22 1.62 -13.57
C ALA A 467 -36.44 1.76 -12.64
N SER A 468 -37.40 0.83 -12.73
CA SER A 468 -38.60 0.82 -11.88
C SER A 468 -38.25 0.67 -10.39
N CYS A 469 -37.44 -0.33 -10.02
CA CYS A 469 -37.01 -0.52 -8.63
C CYS A 469 -36.16 0.65 -8.10
N TYR A 470 -35.40 1.34 -8.96
CA TYR A 470 -34.63 2.50 -8.55
C TYR A 470 -35.52 3.72 -8.26
N VAL A 471 -36.61 3.94 -8.99
CA VAL A 471 -37.58 5.02 -8.69
C VAL A 471 -38.18 4.85 -7.30
N ASP A 472 -38.59 3.63 -6.94
CA ASP A 472 -39.07 3.30 -5.59
C ASP A 472 -37.97 3.52 -4.53
N THR A 473 -36.75 3.04 -4.81
CA THR A 473 -35.59 3.20 -3.91
C THR A 473 -35.25 4.69 -3.68
N LYS A 474 -35.29 5.51 -4.74
CA LYS A 474 -34.98 6.94 -4.72
C LYS A 474 -35.95 7.72 -3.85
N ALA A 475 -37.24 7.41 -3.87
CA ALA A 475 -38.23 8.02 -2.98
C ALA A 475 -37.92 7.74 -1.49
N ILE A 476 -37.58 6.49 -1.15
CA ILE A 476 -37.24 6.10 0.22
C ILE A 476 -35.90 6.73 0.66
N LEU A 477 -34.91 6.80 -0.23
CA LEU A 477 -33.64 7.49 0.06
C LEU A 477 -33.85 8.99 0.35
N GLN A 478 -34.77 9.66 -0.36
CA GLN A 478 -35.15 11.05 -0.06
C GLN A 478 -35.86 11.19 1.30
N GLU A 479 -36.67 10.21 1.70
CA GLU A 479 -37.29 10.13 3.03
C GLU A 479 -36.23 9.92 4.14
N VAL A 480 -35.21 9.09 3.91
CA VAL A 480 -34.06 8.95 4.82
C VAL A 480 -33.29 10.26 4.93
N MET A 481 -33.03 10.95 3.81
CA MET A 481 -32.35 12.25 3.79
C MET A 481 -33.10 13.31 4.61
N SER A 482 -34.43 13.32 4.61
CA SER A 482 -35.24 14.27 5.38
C SER A 482 -35.43 13.88 6.85
N THR A 483 -35.43 12.58 7.16
CA THR A 483 -35.56 12.05 8.54
C THR A 483 -34.25 12.17 9.33
N MET A 484 -33.10 12.18 8.64
CA MET A 484 -31.75 12.27 9.21
C MET A 484 -31.13 13.69 9.10
N ALA A 485 -31.95 14.72 8.87
CA ALA A 485 -31.55 16.13 8.75
C ALA A 485 -31.78 16.92 10.04
#